data_AF-A0A2G6H0R2-F1
#
_entry.id   AF-A0A2G6H0R2-F1
#
_cell.length_a   1.000
_cell.length_b   1.000
_cell.length_c   1.000
_cell.angle_alpha   90.00
_cell.angle_beta   90.00
_cell.angle_gamma   90.00
#
_symmetry.space_group_name_H-M   'P 1'
#
loop_
_entity.id
_entity.type
_entity.pdbx_description
1 polymer ?
#
loop_
_entity_poly.entity_id
_entity_poly.type
_entity_poly.pdbx_seq_one_letter_code
_entity_poly.pdbx_strand_id
1 'polypeptide(L)'
;MGYLTGYSIYNKLGFTTQVGNIIQIGKNETRPQFKRGMYTIAFLKQKNTITKDSIPLLQILDTIRTIRKIPDARLEELCKRLLLVIKSVTDKPTLARLAMKYPPSTRALLGALLEELGSPTITIPLLKTLNPITTYRSGRFSNPRGNGTSDETTRKKELFRQALQATSDQLQILPIYVEKDYWVTMVPHELFHADDIGKDIIF
;
A
#
# COMPACT_ATOMS: atom_id res chain seq x y z
N MET A 1 -6.21 -2.16 -24.02
CA MET A 1 -7.30 -1.95 -23.04
C MET A 1 -6.88 -0.93 -21.99
N GLY A 2 -7.80 -0.14 -21.46
CA GLY A 2 -7.54 0.78 -20.35
C GLY A 2 -8.81 0.94 -19.51
N TYR A 3 -8.66 1.37 -18.25
CA TYR A 3 -9.78 1.51 -17.31
C TYR A 3 -9.72 2.85 -16.58
N LEU A 4 -10.87 3.35 -16.16
CA LEU A 4 -10.94 4.56 -15.34
C LEU A 4 -10.42 4.27 -13.94
N THR A 5 -9.61 5.18 -13.40
CA THR A 5 -9.04 5.15 -12.04
C THR A 5 -8.95 6.57 -11.47
N GLY A 6 -8.39 6.74 -10.29
CA GLY A 6 -8.26 8.06 -9.64
C GLY A 6 -9.56 8.57 -9.05
N TYR A 7 -9.75 9.89 -9.03
CA TYR A 7 -10.87 10.58 -8.39
C TYR A 7 -12.26 10.04 -8.76
N SER A 8 -12.49 9.71 -10.02
CA SER A 8 -13.78 9.18 -10.48
C SER A 8 -14.13 7.84 -9.82
N ILE A 9 -13.12 7.02 -9.53
CA ILE A 9 -13.28 5.75 -8.83
C ILE A 9 -13.32 5.95 -7.32
N TYR A 10 -12.53 6.87 -6.76
CA TYR A 10 -12.61 7.19 -5.33
C TYR A 10 -14.00 7.66 -4.95
N ASN A 11 -14.59 8.53 -5.76
CA ASN A 11 -15.96 9.00 -5.58
C ASN A 11 -16.96 7.84 -5.68
N LYS A 12 -16.86 7.01 -6.73
CA LYS A 12 -17.72 5.83 -6.91
C LYS A 12 -17.64 4.83 -5.75
N LEU A 13 -16.47 4.66 -5.15
CA LEU A 13 -16.25 3.76 -4.02
C LEU A 13 -16.55 4.43 -2.66
N GLY A 14 -16.87 5.73 -2.64
CA GLY A 14 -17.23 6.47 -1.42
C GLY A 14 -16.04 6.91 -0.56
N PHE A 15 -14.87 7.11 -1.15
CA PHE A 15 -13.68 7.64 -0.46
C PHE A 15 -13.58 9.17 -0.48
N THR A 16 -14.33 9.84 -1.36
CA THR A 16 -14.41 11.30 -1.42
C THR A 16 -15.70 11.71 -2.12
N THR A 17 -16.22 12.89 -1.81
CA THR A 17 -17.34 13.50 -2.55
C THR A 17 -16.85 14.45 -3.64
N GLN A 18 -15.55 14.75 -3.67
CA GLN A 18 -14.98 15.67 -4.65
C GLN A 18 -15.09 15.12 -6.07
N VAL A 19 -15.37 16.02 -7.01
CA VAL A 19 -15.35 15.75 -8.45
C VAL A 19 -14.22 16.56 -9.07
N GLY A 20 -13.15 15.87 -9.45
CA GLY A 20 -12.01 16.49 -10.12
C GLY A 20 -12.25 16.69 -11.63
N ASN A 21 -11.62 17.71 -12.22
CA ASN A 21 -11.52 17.88 -13.67
C ASN A 21 -10.41 17.01 -14.30
N ILE A 22 -9.90 16.03 -13.57
CA ILE A 22 -8.87 15.09 -14.01
C ILE A 22 -9.49 13.72 -14.25
N ILE A 23 -9.41 13.23 -15.49
CA ILE A 23 -9.79 11.87 -15.86
C ILE A 23 -8.51 11.04 -15.89
N GLN A 24 -8.39 10.10 -14.97
CA GLN A 24 -7.23 9.23 -14.90
C GLN A 24 -7.53 7.85 -15.46
N ILE A 25 -6.63 7.35 -16.33
CA ILE A 25 -6.80 6.08 -17.04
C ILE A 25 -5.61 5.16 -16.75
N GLY A 26 -5.89 3.97 -16.20
CA GLY A 26 -4.91 2.90 -16.07
C GLY A 26 -4.67 2.19 -17.40
N LYS A 27 -3.40 2.11 -17.83
CA LYS A 27 -2.97 1.43 -19.07
C LYS A 27 -1.62 0.74 -18.90
N ASN A 28 -1.37 -0.31 -19.67
CA ASN A 28 -0.07 -0.99 -19.69
C ASN A 28 1.05 -0.16 -20.34
N GLU A 29 0.68 0.76 -21.23
CA GLU A 29 1.58 1.68 -21.91
C GLU A 29 1.75 2.98 -21.13
N THR A 30 2.95 3.57 -21.21
CA THR A 30 3.18 4.95 -20.78
C THR A 30 2.66 5.91 -21.83
N ARG A 31 1.87 6.90 -21.42
CA ARG A 31 1.41 7.98 -22.30
C ARG A 31 1.50 9.32 -21.57
N PRO A 32 1.88 10.41 -22.28
CA PRO A 32 1.87 11.74 -21.70
C PRO A 32 0.44 12.18 -21.37
N GLN A 33 0.30 12.99 -20.33
CA GLN A 33 -0.96 13.66 -20.04
C GLN A 33 -1.27 14.72 -21.11
N PHE A 34 -2.55 14.97 -21.37
CA PHE A 34 -2.99 16.03 -22.27
C PHE A 34 -4.31 16.62 -21.81
N LYS A 35 -4.66 17.81 -22.30
CA LYS A 35 -5.94 18.46 -22.01
C LYS A 35 -6.92 18.23 -23.15
N ARG A 36 -8.19 18.04 -22.80
CA ARG A 36 -9.31 17.97 -23.74
C ARG A 36 -10.47 18.78 -23.18
N GLY A 37 -10.68 19.97 -23.75
CA GLY A 37 -11.60 20.95 -23.20
C GLY A 37 -11.20 21.33 -21.77
N MET A 38 -12.16 21.27 -20.84
CA MET A 38 -11.92 21.53 -19.41
C MET A 38 -11.25 20.36 -18.65
N TYR A 39 -11.17 19.17 -19.27
CA TYR A 39 -10.64 17.99 -18.60
C TYR A 39 -9.14 17.79 -18.88
N THR A 40 -8.41 17.41 -17.83
CA THR A 40 -7.04 16.89 -17.96
C THR A 40 -7.08 15.37 -17.99
N ILE A 41 -6.59 14.76 -19.07
CA ILE A 41 -6.49 13.31 -19.21
C ILE A 41 -5.10 12.88 -18.74
N ALA A 42 -5.05 12.12 -17.65
CA ALA A 42 -3.82 11.60 -17.06
C ALA A 42 -3.77 10.07 -17.19
N PHE A 43 -2.55 9.51 -17.31
CA PHE A 43 -2.36 8.07 -17.45
C PHE A 43 -1.56 7.50 -16.29
N LEU A 44 -2.01 6.35 -15.78
CA LEU A 44 -1.30 5.56 -14.79
C LEU A 44 -0.77 4.29 -15.44
N LYS A 45 0.54 4.08 -15.39
CA LYS A 45 1.15 2.84 -15.87
C LYS A 45 0.74 1.67 -14.96
N GLN A 46 0.02 0.71 -15.52
CA GLN A 46 -0.41 -0.53 -14.89
C GLN A 46 0.49 -1.68 -15.35
N LYS A 47 1.19 -2.32 -14.41
CA LYS A 47 2.11 -3.43 -14.69
C LYS A 47 1.39 -4.79 -14.79
N ASN A 48 0.18 -4.89 -14.26
CA ASN A 48 -0.64 -6.09 -14.36
C ASN A 48 -1.35 -6.18 -15.71
N THR A 49 -1.67 -7.39 -16.13
CA THR A 49 -2.52 -7.62 -17.31
C THR A 49 -3.93 -7.11 -17.00
N ILE A 50 -4.44 -6.23 -17.86
CA ILE A 50 -5.77 -5.62 -17.68
C ILE A 50 -6.80 -6.50 -18.40
N THR A 51 -7.71 -7.10 -17.63
CA THR A 51 -8.89 -7.84 -18.11
C THR A 51 -10.15 -7.23 -17.50
N LYS A 52 -11.33 -7.52 -18.06
CA LYS A 52 -12.60 -7.00 -17.51
C LYS A 52 -12.78 -7.39 -16.03
N ASP A 53 -12.39 -8.60 -15.69
CA ASP A 53 -12.53 -9.15 -14.33
C ASP A 53 -11.47 -8.61 -13.36
N SER A 54 -10.27 -8.26 -13.85
CA SER A 54 -9.22 -7.71 -12.98
C SER A 54 -9.40 -6.21 -12.71
N ILE A 55 -10.12 -5.47 -13.56
CA ILE A 55 -10.31 -4.02 -13.43
C ILE A 55 -10.82 -3.59 -12.05
N PRO A 56 -11.88 -4.20 -11.47
CA PRO A 56 -12.35 -3.82 -10.13
C PRO A 56 -11.28 -4.03 -9.06
N LEU A 57 -10.50 -5.11 -9.14
CA LEU A 57 -9.41 -5.38 -8.20
C LEU A 57 -8.26 -4.38 -8.35
N LEU A 58 -7.90 -4.05 -9.60
CA LEU A 58 -6.89 -3.03 -9.88
C LEU A 58 -7.30 -1.64 -9.38
N GLN A 59 -8.59 -1.31 -9.45
CA GLN A 59 -9.14 -0.07 -8.91
C GLN A 59 -9.00 0.02 -7.38
N ILE A 60 -9.24 -1.09 -6.67
CA ILE A 60 -9.01 -1.19 -5.22
C ILE A 60 -7.52 -0.98 -4.91
N LEU A 61 -6.62 -1.68 -5.62
CA LEU A 61 -5.17 -1.55 -5.41
C LEU A 61 -4.65 -0.15 -5.73
N ASP A 62 -5.18 0.49 -6.78
CA ASP A 62 -4.86 1.87 -7.12
C ASP A 62 -5.29 2.82 -5.99
N THR A 63 -6.45 2.58 -5.38
CA THR A 63 -6.94 3.35 -4.24
C THR A 63 -6.02 3.18 -3.03
N ILE A 64 -5.66 1.95 -2.65
CA ILE A 64 -4.71 1.67 -1.55
C ILE A 64 -3.37 2.38 -1.81
N ARG A 65 -2.85 2.33 -3.04
CA ARG A 65 -1.59 2.98 -3.42
C ARG A 65 -1.62 4.51 -3.25
N THR A 66 -2.80 5.11 -3.37
CA THR A 66 -2.98 6.57 -3.43
C THR A 66 -3.78 7.13 -2.27
N ILE A 67 -4.06 6.30 -1.25
CA ILE A 67 -4.93 6.62 -0.11
C ILE A 67 -4.58 7.97 0.54
N ARG A 68 -3.29 8.26 0.70
CA ARG A 68 -2.79 9.52 1.30
C ARG A 68 -3.00 10.77 0.44
N LYS A 69 -3.31 10.59 -0.85
CA LYS A 69 -3.58 11.69 -1.79
C LYS A 69 -5.07 11.95 -1.94
N ILE A 70 -5.93 11.16 -1.29
CA ILE A 70 -7.37 11.39 -1.30
C ILE A 70 -7.63 12.59 -0.39
N PRO A 71 -8.17 13.69 -0.92
CA PRO A 71 -8.49 14.87 -0.14
C PRO A 71 -9.78 14.67 0.67
N ASP A 72 -9.95 15.52 1.69
CA ASP A 72 -11.15 15.65 2.51
C ASP A 72 -11.58 14.38 3.27
N ALA A 73 -10.66 13.47 3.55
CA ALA A 73 -10.94 12.27 4.33
C ALA A 73 -9.81 11.98 5.32
N ARG A 74 -10.18 11.56 6.54
CA ARG A 74 -9.21 11.10 7.54
C ARG A 74 -8.73 9.70 7.17
N LEU A 75 -7.46 9.41 7.47
CA LEU A 75 -6.86 8.13 7.14
C LEU A 75 -7.62 6.94 7.76
N GLU A 76 -8.07 7.09 9.02
CA GLU A 76 -8.90 6.13 9.73
C GLU A 76 -10.21 5.80 8.99
N GLU A 77 -10.92 6.82 8.52
CA GLU A 77 -12.18 6.67 7.76
C GLU A 77 -11.94 5.97 6.42
N LEU A 78 -10.84 6.33 5.73
CA LEU A 78 -10.43 5.67 4.49
C LEU A 78 -10.10 4.19 4.73
N CYS A 79 -9.44 3.87 5.85
CA CYS A 79 -9.13 2.48 6.22
C CYS A 79 -10.39 1.69 6.58
N LYS A 80 -11.31 2.24 7.40
CA LYS A 80 -12.64 1.64 7.68
C LYS A 80 -13.38 1.35 6.38
N ARG A 81 -13.39 2.30 5.44
CA ARG A 81 -14.03 2.14 4.13
C ARG A 81 -13.35 1.08 3.27
N LEU A 82 -12.02 1.02 3.27
CA LEU A 82 -11.26 -0.03 2.57
C LEU A 82 -11.58 -1.42 3.12
N LEU A 83 -11.68 -1.59 4.43
CA LEU A 83 -12.07 -2.86 5.05
C LEU A 83 -13.43 -3.33 4.52
N LEU A 84 -14.43 -2.45 4.47
CA LEU A 84 -15.76 -2.77 3.91
C LEU A 84 -15.68 -3.19 2.44
N VAL A 85 -14.93 -2.44 1.62
CA VAL A 85 -14.75 -2.75 0.21
C VAL A 85 -14.05 -4.10 0.02
N ILE A 86 -12.95 -4.35 0.75
CA ILE A 86 -12.18 -5.59 0.65
C ILE A 86 -12.98 -6.79 1.19
N LYS A 87 -13.79 -6.61 2.23
CA LYS A 87 -14.69 -7.64 2.75
C LYS A 87 -15.63 -8.15 1.65
N SER A 88 -16.18 -7.24 0.84
CA SER A 88 -17.06 -7.56 -0.30
C SER A 88 -16.37 -8.24 -1.49
N VAL A 89 -15.04 -8.25 -1.55
CA VAL A 89 -14.30 -8.90 -2.65
C VAL A 89 -14.38 -10.42 -2.50
N THR A 90 -14.95 -11.09 -3.50
CA THR A 90 -15.00 -12.57 -3.54
C THR A 90 -13.62 -13.19 -3.77
N ASP A 91 -12.87 -12.68 -4.74
CA ASP A 91 -11.55 -13.22 -5.13
C ASP A 91 -10.38 -12.47 -4.46
N LYS A 92 -10.29 -12.62 -3.13
CA LYS A 92 -9.17 -12.10 -2.32
C LYS A 92 -7.80 -12.67 -2.73
N PRO A 93 -7.67 -13.96 -3.11
CA PRO A 93 -6.39 -14.50 -3.60
C PRO A 93 -5.86 -13.79 -4.84
N THR A 94 -6.73 -13.51 -5.83
CA THR A 94 -6.31 -12.76 -7.02
C THR A 94 -5.95 -11.32 -6.67
N LEU A 95 -6.67 -10.67 -5.74
CA LEU A 95 -6.33 -9.33 -5.26
C LEU A 95 -4.89 -9.29 -4.71
N ALA A 96 -4.54 -10.23 -3.83
CA ALA A 96 -3.19 -10.37 -3.28
C ALA A 96 -2.15 -10.63 -4.39
N ARG A 97 -2.44 -11.53 -5.34
CA ARG A 97 -1.55 -11.81 -6.47
C ARG A 97 -1.29 -10.58 -7.34
N LEU A 98 -2.30 -9.76 -7.62
CA LEU A 98 -2.16 -8.53 -8.42
C LEU A 98 -1.35 -7.46 -7.68
N ALA A 99 -1.47 -7.39 -6.35
CA ALA A 99 -0.72 -6.46 -5.51
C ALA A 99 0.79 -6.69 -5.55
N MET A 100 1.26 -7.87 -5.96
CA MET A 100 2.69 -8.20 -6.11
C MET A 100 3.44 -7.25 -7.05
N LYS A 101 2.76 -6.65 -8.04
CA LYS A 101 3.37 -5.67 -8.95
C LYS A 101 3.26 -4.22 -8.46
N TYR A 102 2.67 -3.99 -7.28
CA TYR A 102 2.53 -2.69 -6.65
C TYR A 102 3.69 -2.40 -5.67
N PRO A 103 3.91 -1.12 -5.29
CA PRO A 103 4.94 -0.73 -4.33
C PRO A 103 4.82 -1.49 -2.98
N PRO A 104 5.93 -1.64 -2.23
CA PRO A 104 5.92 -2.30 -0.91
C PRO A 104 4.83 -1.77 0.02
N SER A 105 4.68 -0.46 0.10
CA SER A 105 3.68 0.17 0.94
C SER A 105 2.23 -0.21 0.63
N THR A 106 1.89 -0.42 -0.65
CA THR A 106 0.55 -0.91 -1.05
C THR A 106 0.35 -2.36 -0.62
N ARG A 107 1.40 -3.18 -0.71
CA ARG A 107 1.37 -4.59 -0.27
C ARG A 107 1.26 -4.69 1.25
N ALA A 108 1.95 -3.81 1.98
CA ALA A 108 1.90 -3.73 3.44
C ALA A 108 0.49 -3.39 3.92
N LEU A 109 -0.09 -2.30 3.41
CA LEU A 109 -1.43 -1.87 3.79
C LEU A 109 -2.50 -2.91 3.42
N LEU A 110 -2.43 -3.49 2.21
CA LEU A 110 -3.34 -4.58 1.84
C LEU A 110 -3.19 -5.80 2.76
N GLY A 111 -1.95 -6.15 3.12
CA GLY A 111 -1.66 -7.24 4.05
C GLY A 111 -2.32 -7.01 5.41
N ALA A 112 -2.11 -5.84 6.02
CA ALA A 112 -2.71 -5.48 7.30
C ALA A 112 -4.25 -5.51 7.24
N LEU A 113 -4.86 -4.95 6.18
CA LEU A 113 -6.32 -4.95 6.00
C LEU A 113 -6.90 -6.36 5.83
N LEU A 114 -6.20 -7.27 5.15
CA LEU A 114 -6.65 -8.66 4.99
C LEU A 114 -6.47 -9.49 6.26
N GLU A 115 -5.45 -9.18 7.06
CA GLU A 115 -5.21 -9.81 8.36
C GLU A 115 -6.30 -9.42 9.36
N GLU A 116 -6.66 -8.13 9.41
CA GLU A 116 -7.79 -7.62 10.21
C GLU A 116 -9.12 -8.28 9.84
N LEU A 117 -9.33 -8.59 8.55
CA LEU A 117 -10.52 -9.32 8.08
C LEU A 117 -10.48 -10.83 8.34
N GLY A 118 -9.49 -11.34 9.08
CA GLY A 118 -9.38 -12.76 9.41
C GLY A 118 -8.99 -13.65 8.23
N SER A 119 -8.24 -13.12 7.25
CA SER A 119 -7.74 -13.87 6.09
C SER A 119 -6.20 -14.09 6.11
N PRO A 120 -5.61 -14.63 7.20
CA PRO A 120 -4.16 -14.67 7.38
C PRO A 120 -3.44 -15.61 6.38
N THR A 121 -4.11 -16.61 5.82
CA THR A 121 -3.50 -17.51 4.82
C THR A 121 -3.21 -16.81 3.49
N ILE A 122 -4.00 -15.80 3.15
CA ILE A 122 -3.87 -15.02 1.90
C ILE A 122 -2.76 -13.96 2.03
N THR A 123 -2.42 -13.54 3.24
CA THR A 123 -1.41 -12.50 3.48
C THR A 123 0.02 -13.03 3.44
N ILE A 124 0.24 -14.34 3.63
CA ILE A 124 1.57 -14.97 3.65
C ILE A 124 2.44 -14.60 2.43
N PRO A 125 1.95 -14.67 1.17
CA PRO A 125 2.74 -14.27 0.00
C PRO A 125 3.07 -12.77 -0.02
N LEU A 126 2.15 -11.92 0.46
CA LEU A 126 2.37 -10.47 0.55
C LEU A 126 3.43 -10.16 1.60
N LEU A 127 3.32 -10.77 2.78
CA LEU A 127 4.27 -10.64 3.88
C LEU A 127 5.68 -11.03 3.46
N LYS A 128 5.85 -12.17 2.76
CA LYS A 128 7.16 -12.61 2.24
C LYS A 128 7.84 -11.61 1.30
N THR A 129 7.10 -10.64 0.76
CA THR A 129 7.60 -9.65 -0.19
C THR A 129 7.90 -8.30 0.45
N LEU A 130 7.41 -8.08 1.67
CA LEU A 130 7.78 -6.97 2.53
C LEU A 130 9.08 -7.38 3.20
N ASN A 131 10.18 -6.90 2.62
CA ASN A 131 11.52 -7.35 3.00
C ASN A 131 11.72 -7.08 4.50
N PRO A 132 11.98 -8.09 5.36
CA PRO A 132 12.32 -7.85 6.77
C PRO A 132 13.67 -7.13 6.93
N ILE A 133 14.41 -6.99 5.83
CA ILE A 133 15.64 -6.25 5.70
C ILE A 133 15.49 -5.44 4.42
N THR A 134 14.99 -4.20 4.50
CA THR A 134 15.30 -3.25 3.44
C THR A 134 16.82 -3.16 3.40
N THR A 135 17.45 -3.91 2.50
CA THR A 135 18.85 -3.72 2.15
C THR A 135 18.94 -2.28 1.70
N TYR A 136 19.45 -1.44 2.60
CA TYR A 136 20.03 -0.18 2.22
C TYR A 136 20.98 -0.55 1.09
N ARG A 137 20.64 -0.18 -0.15
CA ARG A 137 21.65 -0.11 -1.18
C ARG A 137 22.65 0.88 -0.62
N SER A 138 23.77 0.34 -0.15
CA SER A 138 25.02 1.07 -0.01
C SER A 138 25.20 1.86 -1.29
N GLY A 139 24.83 3.13 -1.20
CA GLY A 139 24.78 4.06 -2.30
C GLY A 139 25.15 5.39 -1.69
N ARG A 140 26.46 5.66 -1.75
CA ARG A 140 27.19 6.83 -1.21
C ARG A 140 27.74 6.69 0.21
N PHE A 141 28.67 5.76 0.38
CA PHE A 141 29.95 6.18 0.96
C PHE A 141 30.97 5.97 -0.16
N SER A 142 31.45 7.08 -0.73
CA SER A 142 32.65 7.09 -1.55
C SER A 142 33.73 6.35 -0.79
N ASN A 143 34.28 5.31 -1.43
CA ASN A 143 35.34 4.45 -0.91
C ASN A 143 36.45 5.25 -0.20
N PRO A 144 36.62 5.19 1.13
CA PRO A 144 37.93 5.32 1.70
C PRO A 144 38.55 3.93 1.70
N ARG A 145 39.70 3.80 1.05
CA ARG A 145 40.58 2.63 1.19
C ARG A 145 40.66 2.23 2.67
N GLY A 146 40.09 1.07 3.03
CA GLY A 146 40.12 0.59 4.41
C GLY A 146 39.42 -0.75 4.55
N ASN A 147 40.17 -1.75 5.01
CA ASN A 147 39.66 -3.06 5.44
C ASN A 147 38.70 -2.88 6.63
N GLY A 148 37.41 -2.66 6.38
CA GLY A 148 36.35 -2.75 7.37
C GLY A 148 35.85 -4.19 7.48
N THR A 149 35.96 -4.77 8.67
CA THR A 149 35.68 -6.17 8.99
C THR A 149 34.20 -6.52 8.77
N SER A 150 33.94 -7.75 8.32
CA SER A 150 32.60 -8.37 8.19
C SER A 150 31.74 -8.29 9.46
N ASP A 151 32.38 -8.08 10.62
CA ASP A 151 31.77 -7.95 11.94
C ASP A 151 30.98 -6.64 12.14
N GLU A 152 31.48 -5.51 11.63
CA GLU A 152 30.82 -4.20 11.78
C GLU A 152 29.50 -4.13 10.99
N THR A 153 29.47 -4.75 9.82
CA THR A 153 28.25 -4.86 8.99
C THR A 153 27.21 -5.76 9.67
N THR A 154 27.65 -6.80 10.38
CA THR A 154 26.77 -7.73 11.11
C THR A 154 26.17 -7.05 12.33
N ARG A 155 26.97 -6.30 13.10
CA ARG A 155 26.51 -5.54 14.26
C ARG A 155 25.52 -4.43 13.90
N LYS A 156 25.74 -3.73 12.79
CA LYS A 156 24.80 -2.70 12.27
C LYS A 156 23.45 -3.31 11.85
N LYS A 157 23.44 -4.51 11.26
CA LYS A 157 22.20 -5.24 10.93
C LYS A 157 21.46 -5.67 12.19
N GLU A 158 22.18 -6.10 13.21
CA GLU A 158 21.60 -6.55 14.48
C GLU A 158 20.97 -5.39 15.26
N LEU A 159 21.68 -4.27 15.41
CA LEU A 159 21.13 -3.04 16.00
C LEU A 159 19.88 -2.54 15.26
N PHE A 160 19.86 -2.66 13.93
CA PHE A 160 18.69 -2.29 13.15
C PHE A 160 17.50 -3.23 13.40
N ARG A 161 17.71 -4.55 13.45
CA ARG A 161 16.66 -5.51 13.83
C ARG A 161 16.12 -5.23 15.23
N GLN A 162 17.00 -4.93 16.19
CA GLN A 162 16.59 -4.58 17.55
C GLN A 162 15.78 -3.29 17.58
N ALA A 163 16.13 -2.28 16.78
CA ALA A 163 15.35 -1.05 16.65
C ALA A 163 13.97 -1.30 16.00
N LEU A 164 13.91 -2.15 14.98
CA LEU A 164 12.63 -2.56 14.36
C LEU A 164 11.76 -3.34 15.35
N GLN A 165 12.34 -4.29 16.09
CA GLN A 165 11.63 -5.07 17.10
C GLN A 165 11.15 -4.17 18.24
N ALA A 166 11.99 -3.26 18.75
CA ALA A 166 11.59 -2.30 19.78
C ALA A 166 10.47 -1.37 19.32
N THR A 167 10.50 -0.90 18.07
CA THR A 167 9.44 -0.09 17.48
C THR A 167 8.15 -0.89 17.30
N SER A 168 8.27 -2.15 16.88
CA SER A 168 7.18 -3.11 16.77
C SER A 168 6.52 -3.40 18.10
N ASP A 169 7.31 -3.64 19.14
CA ASP A 169 6.86 -3.90 20.50
C ASP A 169 6.19 -2.65 21.11
N GLN A 170 6.78 -1.46 20.86
CA GLN A 170 6.24 -0.18 21.31
C GLN A 170 4.90 0.15 20.64
N LEU A 171 4.75 -0.19 19.36
CA LEU A 171 3.56 0.10 18.56
C LEU A 171 2.61 -1.11 18.43
N GLN A 172 2.84 -2.20 19.17
CA GLN A 172 2.15 -3.50 19.07
C GLN A 172 1.75 -3.93 17.63
N ILE A 173 2.64 -3.72 16.65
CA ILE A 173 2.45 -4.13 15.25
C ILE A 173 3.56 -5.08 14.85
N LEU A 174 3.34 -5.99 13.89
CA LEU A 174 4.41 -6.91 13.48
C LEU A 174 5.65 -6.16 12.95
N PRO A 175 6.89 -6.57 13.30
CA PRO A 175 8.13 -5.87 12.89
C PRO A 175 8.29 -5.72 11.38
N ILE A 176 7.63 -6.58 10.62
CA ILE A 176 7.61 -6.57 9.16
C ILE A 176 6.89 -5.34 8.57
N TYR A 177 6.06 -4.66 9.36
CA TYR A 177 5.38 -3.42 8.97
C TYR A 177 6.16 -2.15 9.34
N VAL A 178 7.26 -2.29 10.09
CA VAL A 178 8.12 -1.17 10.45
C VAL A 178 9.05 -0.86 9.26
N GLU A 179 8.59 -0.02 8.33
CA GLU A 179 9.39 0.44 7.19
C GLU A 179 9.97 1.85 7.43
N LYS A 180 11.00 2.23 6.65
CA LYS A 180 11.61 3.57 6.67
C LYS A 180 10.62 4.70 6.36
N ASP A 181 9.56 4.39 5.64
CA ASP A 181 8.47 5.32 5.39
C ASP A 181 7.52 5.31 6.59
N TYR A 182 7.68 6.29 7.50
CA TYR A 182 6.95 6.48 8.76
C TYR A 182 5.43 6.18 8.69
N TRP A 183 4.79 6.42 7.56
CA TRP A 183 3.36 6.18 7.36
C TRP A 183 2.99 4.70 7.19
N VAL A 184 3.88 3.86 6.63
CA VAL A 184 3.64 2.40 6.50
C VAL A 184 3.61 1.75 7.87
N THR A 185 4.30 2.34 8.85
CA THR A 185 4.34 1.92 10.25
C THR A 185 3.15 2.49 11.04
N MET A 186 2.78 3.75 10.80
CA MET A 186 1.68 4.42 11.52
C MET A 186 0.29 3.92 11.11
N VAL A 187 0.05 3.56 9.84
CA VAL A 187 -1.28 3.09 9.41
C VAL A 187 -1.68 1.78 10.08
N PRO A 188 -0.82 0.74 10.17
CA PRO A 188 -1.12 -0.45 10.96
C PRO A 188 -1.28 -0.14 12.45
N HIS A 189 -0.45 0.73 13.02
CA HIS A 189 -0.60 1.14 14.43
C HIS A 189 -1.97 1.78 14.69
N GLU A 190 -2.36 2.77 13.87
CA GLU A 190 -3.70 3.38 13.92
C GLU A 190 -4.80 2.34 13.68
N LEU A 191 -4.60 1.38 12.77
CA LEU A 191 -5.58 0.31 12.50
C LEU A 191 -5.78 -0.62 13.71
N PHE A 192 -4.69 -1.03 14.37
CA PHE A 192 -4.71 -2.01 15.48
C PHE A 192 -4.97 -1.38 16.85
N HIS A 193 -4.76 -0.06 17.02
CA HIS A 193 -4.91 0.66 18.30
C HIS A 193 -6.06 1.66 18.32
N ALA A 194 -6.73 1.92 17.20
CA ALA A 194 -7.99 2.64 17.24
C ALA A 194 -9.06 1.71 17.81
N ASP A 195 -9.49 2.01 19.04
CA ASP A 195 -10.44 1.24 19.85
C ASP A 195 -11.80 0.90 19.18
N ASP A 196 -12.07 1.41 17.97
CA ASP A 196 -13.36 1.35 17.28
C ASP A 196 -13.32 0.96 15.78
N ILE A 197 -12.19 0.50 15.24
CA ILE A 197 -12.15 0.14 13.80
C ILE A 197 -12.83 -1.21 13.50
N GLY A 198 -12.70 -2.19 14.40
CA GLY A 198 -13.36 -3.50 14.27
C GLY A 198 -14.74 -3.60 14.91
N LYS A 199 -15.06 -2.73 15.90
CA LYS A 199 -16.30 -2.79 16.68
C LYS A 199 -17.48 -2.05 16.06
N ASP A 200 -17.23 -1.00 15.29
CA ASP A 200 -18.27 -0.25 14.57
C ASP A 200 -18.72 -0.90 13.25
N ILE A 201 -18.19 -2.08 12.90
CA ILE A 201 -18.72 -2.88 11.79
C ILE A 201 -19.88 -3.75 12.32
N ILE A 202 -20.83 -3.10 12.99
CA ILE A 202 -22.16 -3.64 13.24
C ILE A 202 -23.06 -3.07 12.15
N PHE A 203 -23.75 -4.00 11.48
CA PHE A 203 -24.65 -3.89 10.34
C PHE A 203 -25.46 -2.60 10.19
#